data_AF-A0A5Q4F8P7-F1
#
_entry.id   AF-A0A5Q4F8P7-F1
#
_cell.length_a   1.000
_cell.length_b   1.000
_cell.length_c   1.000
_cell.angle_alpha   90.00
_cell.angle_beta   90.00
_cell.angle_gamma   90.00
#
_symmetry.space_group_name_H-M   'P 1'
#
loop_
_entity.id
_entity.type
_entity.pdbx_description
1 polymer ?
#
loop_
_entity_poly.entity_id
_entity_poly.type
_entity_poly.pdbx_seq_one_letter_code
_entity_poly.pdbx_strand_id
1 'polypeptide(L)'
;MQKTETGYAELSEKDDRIRWSRSGDRSGPVVILFVGIHGNEPAGVLALDRVAAAAKEPGLKFHGSVYAITGNKRALELGVRYLDTDLNRLWESFQAPGEQSVFRNETKPAEFEESLEIKQAIDAIILQHDGIAEELIFADLHTTSSESCAFILLNDTLANRDLARRFPVPQILGIEENIRGTLLSYINNLGYKAIGFEAGAHQQSLSVDRSAAFIWLLLHYSGVITLEYEQLLSLSEELKANPQVPDTYFEILHHKLVDDAETFHMIPGFENFDPVVKETPLAYERGKLIKAPLDGRIFMPLYQKKGEDGFLIIREVSEFWLQLSAFMRRSFLHNLLPWLPGVSVESKRSYRVDLQKARYLVRNVFHLLGYRVTEKDEDTLICYKR
;
A
#
# COMPACT_ATOMS: atom_id res chain seq x y z
N MET A 1 2.63 6.80 -52.44
CA MET A 1 3.58 7.57 -51.63
C MET A 1 3.00 7.78 -50.25
N GLN A 2 3.64 7.14 -49.27
CA GLN A 2 3.68 7.39 -47.82
C GLN A 2 2.41 7.89 -47.11
N LYS A 3 1.73 6.95 -46.43
CA LYS A 3 1.10 7.22 -45.13
C LYS A 3 2.21 7.19 -44.08
N THR A 4 2.36 8.28 -43.36
CA THR A 4 3.29 8.45 -42.25
C THR A 4 2.91 7.53 -41.10
N GLU A 5 3.74 6.51 -40.87
CA GLU A 5 3.85 5.78 -39.61
C GLU A 5 4.32 6.77 -38.53
N THR A 6 3.42 7.14 -37.61
CA THR A 6 3.81 7.76 -36.35
C THR A 6 4.37 6.66 -35.45
N GLY A 7 5.69 6.55 -35.44
CA GLY A 7 6.43 5.69 -34.52
C GLY A 7 6.20 6.12 -33.08
N TYR A 8 5.45 5.31 -32.34
CA TYR A 8 5.47 5.31 -30.88
C TYR A 8 6.39 4.16 -30.48
N ALA A 9 7.60 4.52 -30.03
CA ALA A 9 8.56 3.55 -29.53
C ALA A 9 7.96 2.82 -28.31
N GLU A 10 8.05 1.50 -28.32
CA GLU A 10 7.77 0.66 -27.15
C GLU A 10 8.67 1.13 -26.00
N LEU A 11 8.08 1.45 -24.85
CA LEU A 11 8.77 1.86 -23.62
C LEU A 11 9.67 0.76 -23.02
N SER A 12 9.85 -0.38 -23.70
CA SER A 12 10.53 -1.56 -23.15
C SER A 12 12.06 -1.53 -23.24
N GLU A 13 12.68 -0.62 -24.00
CA GLU A 13 14.15 -0.59 -24.18
C GLU A 13 14.86 0.70 -23.76
N LYS A 14 14.14 1.78 -23.40
CA LYS A 14 14.76 3.11 -23.15
C LYS A 14 14.65 3.67 -21.73
N ASP A 15 13.86 3.05 -20.86
CA ASP A 15 13.75 3.48 -19.47
C ASP A 15 14.37 2.42 -18.56
N ASP A 16 15.54 2.72 -18.00
CA ASP A 16 16.30 1.84 -17.11
C ASP A 16 15.49 1.42 -15.86
N ARG A 17 14.38 2.12 -15.55
CA ARG A 17 13.51 1.83 -14.41
C ARG A 17 12.58 0.63 -14.64
N ILE A 18 12.18 0.38 -15.89
CA ILE A 18 11.22 -0.68 -16.23
C ILE A 18 11.94 -2.03 -16.32
N ARG A 19 11.77 -2.87 -15.29
CA ARG A 19 12.38 -4.20 -15.22
C ARG A 19 11.71 -5.22 -16.13
N TRP A 20 10.39 -5.11 -16.26
CA TRP A 20 9.60 -5.95 -17.13
C TRP A 20 8.42 -5.16 -17.67
N SER A 21 8.13 -5.35 -18.95
CA SER A 21 6.88 -4.89 -19.53
C SER A 21 6.35 -5.92 -20.51
N ARG A 22 5.03 -5.98 -20.63
CA ARG A 22 4.34 -6.74 -21.67
C ARG A 22 3.05 -6.04 -22.06
N SER A 23 2.95 -5.71 -23.34
CA SER A 23 1.77 -5.08 -23.90
C SER A 23 0.75 -6.13 -24.37
N GLY A 24 -0.52 -5.87 -24.11
CA GLY A 24 -1.66 -6.62 -24.65
C GLY A 24 -2.60 -5.69 -25.41
N ASP A 25 -3.90 -5.95 -25.32
CA ASP A 25 -4.92 -5.08 -25.92
C ASP A 25 -4.85 -3.67 -25.33
N ARG A 26 -4.78 -2.65 -26.20
CA ARG A 26 -4.60 -1.25 -25.78
C ARG A 26 -5.75 -0.73 -24.91
N SER A 27 -6.98 -1.16 -25.19
CA SER A 27 -8.16 -0.78 -24.42
C SER A 27 -8.35 -1.62 -23.15
N GLY A 28 -7.45 -2.58 -22.90
CA GLY A 28 -7.51 -3.45 -21.74
C GLY A 28 -7.05 -2.78 -20.44
N PRO A 29 -7.08 -3.52 -19.33
CA PRO A 29 -6.55 -3.09 -18.05
C PRO A 29 -5.02 -2.94 -18.10
N VAL A 30 -4.47 -2.07 -17.26
CA VAL A 30 -3.04 -1.88 -17.10
C VAL A 30 -2.65 -2.13 -15.64
N VAL A 31 -1.73 -3.08 -15.43
CA VAL A 31 -1.17 -3.36 -14.10
C VAL A 31 0.24 -2.79 -14.01
N ILE A 32 0.50 -2.00 -12.96
CA ILE A 32 1.81 -1.45 -12.65
C ILE A 32 2.28 -2.02 -11.32
N LEU A 33 3.42 -2.71 -11.34
CA LEU A 33 4.03 -3.34 -10.18
C LEU A 33 5.22 -2.51 -9.72
N PHE A 34 5.33 -2.24 -8.42
CA PHE A 34 6.56 -1.76 -7.80
C PHE A 34 7.21 -2.90 -7.03
N VAL A 35 8.51 -3.08 -7.26
CA VAL A 35 9.30 -4.11 -6.57
C VAL A 35 10.59 -3.51 -6.06
N GLY A 36 11.00 -3.89 -4.84
CA GLY A 36 12.27 -3.43 -4.28
C GLY A 36 12.29 -1.93 -3.96
N ILE A 37 11.16 -1.38 -3.49
CA ILE A 37 11.13 -0.03 -2.90
C ILE A 37 12.12 0.05 -1.73
N HIS A 38 12.19 -1.00 -0.90
CA HIS A 38 13.25 -1.19 0.07
C HIS A 38 14.27 -2.21 -0.45
N GLY A 39 15.56 -1.89 -0.32
CA GLY A 39 16.64 -2.70 -0.91
C GLY A 39 16.92 -4.03 -0.21
N ASN A 40 16.50 -4.19 1.04
CA ASN A 40 16.61 -5.44 1.79
C ASN A 40 15.42 -6.40 1.56
N GLU A 41 14.54 -6.09 0.61
CA GLU A 41 13.31 -6.85 0.31
C GLU A 41 13.34 -7.43 -1.13
N PRO A 42 14.29 -8.34 -1.45
CA PRO A 42 14.48 -8.81 -2.82
C PRO A 42 13.38 -9.75 -3.33
N ALA A 43 12.47 -10.22 -2.45
CA ALA A 43 11.50 -11.26 -2.77
C ALA A 43 10.59 -10.89 -3.97
N GLY A 44 10.08 -9.66 -3.99
CA GLY A 44 9.26 -9.16 -5.09
C GLY A 44 10.01 -9.10 -6.42
N VAL A 45 11.30 -8.72 -6.40
CA VAL A 45 12.16 -8.67 -7.60
C VAL A 45 12.38 -10.08 -8.15
N LEU A 46 12.73 -11.04 -7.29
CA LEU A 46 12.95 -12.43 -7.68
C LEU A 46 11.67 -13.10 -8.20
N ALA A 47 10.54 -12.82 -7.56
CA ALA A 47 9.23 -13.32 -7.97
C ALA A 47 8.84 -12.78 -9.35
N LEU A 48 9.02 -11.48 -9.57
CA LEU A 48 8.79 -10.83 -10.85
C LEU A 48 9.62 -11.46 -11.97
N ASP A 49 10.91 -11.73 -11.73
CA ASP A 49 11.77 -12.36 -12.73
C ASP A 49 11.27 -13.76 -13.12
N ARG A 50 10.79 -14.55 -12.15
CA ARG A 50 10.18 -15.87 -12.40
C ARG A 50 8.90 -15.73 -13.23
N VAL A 51 8.02 -14.80 -12.86
CA VAL A 51 6.78 -14.54 -13.61
C VAL A 51 7.08 -14.06 -15.03
N ALA A 52 8.01 -13.12 -15.19
CA ALA A 52 8.41 -12.61 -16.50
C ALA A 52 9.03 -13.69 -17.40
N ALA A 53 9.79 -14.62 -16.82
CA ALA A 53 10.32 -15.77 -17.55
C ALA A 53 9.20 -16.74 -17.98
N ALA A 54 8.32 -17.13 -17.05
CA ALA A 54 7.19 -18.02 -17.33
C ALA A 54 6.17 -17.40 -18.30
N ALA A 55 6.00 -16.08 -18.27
CA ALA A 55 5.13 -15.38 -19.20
C ALA A 55 5.59 -15.52 -20.67
N LYS A 56 6.86 -15.84 -20.95
CA LYS A 56 7.33 -16.06 -22.34
C LYS A 56 6.78 -17.34 -22.98
N GLU A 57 6.12 -18.21 -22.22
CA GLU A 57 5.58 -19.46 -22.73
C GLU A 57 4.54 -19.23 -23.87
N PRO A 58 4.62 -20.00 -24.97
CA PRO A 58 3.65 -19.90 -26.05
C PRO A 58 2.23 -20.24 -25.57
N GLY A 59 1.26 -19.39 -25.89
CA GLY A 59 -0.16 -19.64 -25.63
C GLY A 59 -0.79 -18.73 -24.58
N LEU A 60 0.00 -18.10 -23.71
CA LEU A 60 -0.52 -17.13 -22.75
C LEU A 60 -0.86 -15.80 -23.45
N LYS A 61 -2.15 -15.46 -23.47
CA LYS A 61 -2.66 -14.21 -24.06
C LYS A 61 -2.77 -13.11 -23.02
N PHE A 62 -2.38 -11.90 -23.42
CA PHE A 62 -2.48 -10.69 -22.61
C PHE A 62 -3.59 -9.81 -23.19
N HIS A 63 -4.66 -9.62 -22.43
CA HIS A 63 -5.80 -8.76 -22.74
C HIS A 63 -5.66 -7.35 -22.19
N GLY A 64 -4.49 -7.05 -21.61
CA GLY A 64 -4.12 -5.77 -21.04
C GLY A 64 -2.60 -5.66 -20.97
N SER A 65 -2.10 -4.58 -20.41
CA SER A 65 -0.66 -4.34 -20.31
C SER A 65 -0.17 -4.50 -18.88
N VAL A 66 1.09 -4.90 -18.73
CA VAL A 66 1.78 -4.92 -17.43
C VAL A 66 3.12 -4.21 -17.53
N TYR A 67 3.43 -3.46 -16.47
CA TYR A 67 4.71 -2.78 -16.27
C TYR A 67 5.21 -3.09 -14.87
N ALA A 68 6.50 -3.34 -14.73
CA ALA A 68 7.13 -3.52 -13.43
C ALA A 68 8.30 -2.56 -13.29
N ILE A 69 8.22 -1.73 -12.26
CA ILE A 69 9.13 -0.64 -11.94
C ILE A 69 10.02 -1.11 -10.79
N THR A 70 11.34 -1.02 -10.96
CA THR A 70 12.28 -1.25 -9.86
C THR A 70 12.34 -0.04 -8.95
N GLY A 71 12.19 -0.24 -7.64
CA GLY A 71 12.33 0.78 -6.62
C GLY A 71 13.78 1.24 -6.42
N ASN A 72 14.26 1.29 -5.18
CA ASN A 72 15.58 1.81 -4.85
C ASN A 72 16.70 0.87 -5.35
N LYS A 73 17.20 1.11 -6.56
CA LYS A 73 18.21 0.25 -7.21
C LYS A 73 19.50 0.20 -6.40
N ARG A 74 19.96 1.34 -5.91
CA ARG A 74 21.21 1.41 -5.13
C ARG A 74 21.08 0.69 -3.79
N ALA A 75 19.94 0.80 -3.11
CA ALA A 75 19.71 0.06 -1.88
C ALA A 75 19.60 -1.45 -2.12
N LEU A 76 18.97 -1.86 -3.24
CA LEU A 76 18.88 -3.27 -3.65
C LEU A 76 20.27 -3.88 -3.88
N GLU A 77 21.16 -3.17 -4.59
CA GLU A 77 22.54 -3.60 -4.81
C GLU A 77 23.32 -3.79 -3.49
N LEU A 78 23.05 -2.94 -2.50
CA LEU A 78 23.68 -2.98 -1.18
C LEU A 78 22.98 -3.92 -0.19
N GLY A 79 21.78 -4.43 -0.51
CA GLY A 79 20.97 -5.25 0.40
C GLY A 79 20.53 -4.52 1.68
N VAL A 80 20.43 -3.19 1.64
CA VAL A 80 20.00 -2.35 2.79
C VAL A 80 18.63 -1.78 2.53
N ARG A 81 17.86 -1.45 3.59
CA ARG A 81 16.52 -0.86 3.43
C ARG A 81 16.53 0.41 2.58
N TYR A 82 17.42 1.33 2.94
CA TYR A 82 17.70 2.59 2.27
C TYR A 82 19.09 3.11 2.68
N LEU A 83 19.62 4.07 1.92
CA LEU A 83 20.88 4.76 2.15
C LEU A 83 20.69 5.90 3.16
N ASP A 84 19.99 6.97 2.75
CA ASP A 84 19.87 8.19 3.55
C ASP A 84 18.50 8.28 4.23
N THR A 85 17.42 8.05 3.48
CA THR A 85 16.04 8.10 4.00
C THR A 85 15.15 7.04 3.37
N ASP A 86 14.05 6.70 4.02
CA ASP A 86 13.12 5.71 3.50
C ASP A 86 12.39 6.26 2.24
N LEU A 87 12.61 5.61 1.09
CA LEU A 87 11.99 5.98 -0.19
C LEU A 87 10.46 6.00 -0.09
N ASN A 88 9.86 5.13 0.74
CA ASN A 88 8.42 5.06 0.95
C ASN A 88 7.90 6.11 1.96
N ARG A 89 8.71 7.15 2.24
CA ARG A 89 8.32 8.34 3.03
C ARG A 89 8.40 9.65 2.21
N LEU A 90 8.91 9.59 0.98
CA LEU A 90 9.19 10.79 0.18
C LEU A 90 8.03 11.28 -0.68
N TRP A 91 6.93 10.53 -0.77
CA TRP A 91 5.92 10.75 -1.81
C TRP A 91 4.95 11.91 -1.52
N GLU A 92 4.86 12.35 -0.27
CA GLU A 92 4.14 13.59 0.09
C GLU A 92 4.82 14.85 -0.47
N SER A 93 6.09 14.74 -0.90
CA SER A 93 6.80 15.85 -1.56
C SER A 93 6.27 16.15 -2.97
N PHE A 94 5.44 15.27 -3.55
CA PHE A 94 4.81 15.41 -4.85
C PHE A 94 3.32 15.73 -4.68
N GLN A 95 2.99 17.01 -4.47
CA GLN A 95 1.60 17.45 -4.18
C GLN A 95 0.66 17.35 -5.40
N ALA A 96 1.17 17.38 -6.63
CA ALA A 96 0.41 17.23 -7.87
C ALA A 96 1.26 16.71 -9.06
N PRO A 97 0.64 16.15 -10.12
CA PRO A 97 1.33 15.85 -11.38
C PRO A 97 2.00 17.10 -11.96
N GLY A 98 3.29 17.03 -12.27
CA GLY A 98 4.05 18.13 -12.90
C GLY A 98 4.69 19.15 -11.95
N GLU A 99 4.51 19.05 -10.62
CA GLU A 99 5.20 19.94 -9.67
C GLU A 99 6.57 19.40 -9.24
N GLN A 100 7.55 20.30 -9.13
CA GLN A 100 8.88 20.00 -8.57
C GLN A 100 8.85 20.13 -7.05
N SER A 101 9.49 19.16 -6.38
CA SER A 101 9.55 18.97 -4.92
C SER A 101 9.86 20.23 -4.09
N VAL A 102 9.43 20.18 -2.82
CA VAL A 102 9.66 21.19 -1.76
C VAL A 102 11.16 21.40 -1.42
N PHE A 103 12.06 20.48 -1.80
CA PHE A 103 13.50 20.53 -1.49
C PHE A 103 14.31 21.53 -2.35
N ARG A 104 13.88 22.79 -2.42
CA ARG A 104 14.57 23.82 -3.22
C ARG A 104 15.89 24.33 -2.61
N ASN A 105 16.15 24.10 -1.32
CA ASN A 105 17.30 24.67 -0.60
C ASN A 105 18.01 23.70 0.38
N GLU A 106 17.72 22.41 0.35
CA GLU A 106 18.33 21.41 1.25
C GLU A 106 19.15 20.38 0.46
N THR A 107 20.15 19.77 1.11
CA THR A 107 20.86 18.61 0.56
C THR A 107 19.85 17.49 0.39
N LYS A 108 19.59 17.11 -0.86
CA LYS A 108 18.63 16.05 -1.20
C LYS A 108 19.21 14.69 -0.81
N PRO A 109 18.45 13.82 -0.12
CA PRO A 109 18.89 12.45 0.14
C PRO A 109 19.02 11.67 -1.17
N ALA A 110 19.86 10.63 -1.20
CA ALA A 110 20.05 9.78 -2.36
C ALA A 110 18.71 9.25 -2.93
N GLU A 111 17.78 8.88 -2.06
CA GLU A 111 16.45 8.39 -2.44
C GLU A 111 15.56 9.43 -3.15
N PHE A 112 15.90 10.72 -3.07
CA PHE A 112 15.14 11.74 -3.78
C PHE A 112 15.29 11.60 -5.30
N GLU A 113 16.48 11.31 -5.81
CA GLU A 113 16.69 11.08 -7.25
C GLU A 113 15.97 9.81 -7.70
N GLU A 114 16.04 8.73 -6.92
CA GLU A 114 15.27 7.51 -7.14
C GLU A 114 13.77 7.79 -7.24
N SER A 115 13.21 8.60 -6.33
CA SER A 115 11.79 8.95 -6.34
C SER A 115 11.36 9.73 -7.60
N LEU A 116 12.24 10.61 -8.12
CA LEU A 116 11.95 11.40 -9.33
C LEU A 116 11.86 10.53 -10.58
N GLU A 117 12.79 9.60 -10.75
CA GLU A 117 12.79 8.68 -11.89
C GLU A 117 11.61 7.70 -11.83
N ILE A 118 11.28 7.16 -10.63
CA ILE A 118 10.06 6.35 -10.46
C ILE A 118 8.83 7.18 -10.86
N LYS A 119 8.75 8.43 -10.40
CA LYS A 119 7.66 9.33 -10.75
C LYS A 119 7.58 9.57 -12.26
N GLN A 120 8.70 9.78 -12.93
CA GLN A 120 8.75 9.93 -14.39
C GLN A 120 8.23 8.69 -15.11
N ALA A 121 8.61 7.50 -14.67
CA ALA A 121 8.10 6.24 -15.22
C ALA A 121 6.58 6.10 -15.01
N ILE A 122 6.09 6.43 -13.81
CA ILE A 122 4.65 6.45 -13.51
C ILE A 122 3.91 7.43 -14.44
N ASP A 123 4.37 8.68 -14.52
CA ASP A 123 3.76 9.71 -15.36
C ASP A 123 3.73 9.29 -16.84
N ALA A 124 4.82 8.68 -17.33
CA ALA A 124 4.92 8.19 -18.70
C ALA A 124 3.92 7.07 -19.00
N ILE A 125 3.78 6.08 -18.10
CA ILE A 125 2.81 4.99 -18.25
C ILE A 125 1.38 5.53 -18.18
N ILE A 126 1.07 6.42 -17.24
CA ILE A 126 -0.24 7.06 -17.13
C ILE A 126 -0.58 7.78 -18.44
N LEU A 127 0.34 8.64 -18.92
CA LEU A 127 0.13 9.39 -20.16
C LEU A 127 -0.04 8.49 -21.38
N GLN A 128 0.68 7.36 -21.44
CA GLN A 128 0.56 6.40 -22.53
C GLN A 128 -0.85 5.80 -22.64
N HIS A 129 -1.52 5.60 -21.51
CA HIS A 129 -2.80 4.88 -21.41
C HIS A 129 -4.00 5.79 -21.13
N ASP A 130 -3.77 7.09 -20.97
CA ASP A 130 -4.80 8.08 -20.68
C ASP A 130 -5.89 8.11 -21.76
N GLY A 131 -7.16 8.02 -21.32
CA GLY A 131 -8.33 7.98 -22.21
C GLY A 131 -8.45 6.72 -23.09
N ILE A 132 -7.60 5.71 -22.94
CA ILE A 132 -7.58 4.49 -23.75
C ILE A 132 -7.81 3.25 -22.91
N ALA A 133 -7.03 3.07 -21.83
CA ALA A 133 -7.12 1.88 -20.98
C ALA A 133 -8.44 1.83 -20.22
N GLU A 134 -8.95 0.62 -19.99
CA GLU A 134 -10.13 0.39 -19.16
C GLU A 134 -9.90 0.88 -17.73
N GLU A 135 -8.73 0.54 -17.17
CA GLU A 135 -8.35 0.88 -15.80
C GLU A 135 -6.84 0.78 -15.60
N LEU A 136 -6.29 1.59 -14.69
CA LEU A 136 -4.91 1.46 -14.19
C LEU A 136 -4.94 0.97 -12.75
N ILE A 137 -4.22 -0.12 -12.48
CA ILE A 137 -4.13 -0.78 -11.17
C ILE A 137 -2.67 -0.84 -10.77
N PHE A 138 -2.37 -0.36 -9.57
CA PHE A 138 -1.02 -0.34 -9.02
C PHE A 138 -0.90 -1.35 -7.87
N ALA A 139 0.24 -2.02 -7.78
CA ALA A 139 0.58 -2.84 -6.63
C ALA A 139 2.03 -2.63 -6.19
N ASP A 140 2.23 -2.49 -4.88
CA ASP A 140 3.54 -2.32 -4.26
C ASP A 140 3.89 -3.58 -3.45
N LEU A 141 4.96 -4.29 -3.84
CA LEU A 141 5.32 -5.57 -3.25
C LEU A 141 6.45 -5.40 -2.23
N HIS A 142 6.16 -5.87 -1.03
CA HIS A 142 7.02 -5.77 0.14
C HIS A 142 7.17 -7.10 0.87
N THR A 143 8.12 -7.11 1.80
CA THR A 143 8.22 -8.12 2.85
C THR A 143 8.39 -7.42 4.19
N THR A 144 8.11 -8.13 5.28
CA THR A 144 8.18 -7.57 6.63
C THR A 144 9.40 -8.10 7.41
N SER A 145 9.81 -7.34 8.42
CA SER A 145 10.93 -7.71 9.29
C SER A 145 10.57 -8.78 10.33
N SER A 146 9.27 -9.01 10.57
CA SER A 146 8.77 -10.02 11.50
C SER A 146 8.23 -11.24 10.76
N GLU A 147 8.23 -12.37 11.46
CA GLU A 147 7.46 -13.55 11.05
C GLU A 147 5.98 -13.19 10.82
N SER A 148 5.44 -13.64 9.69
CA SER A 148 4.13 -13.20 9.21
C SER A 148 3.57 -14.09 8.11
N CYS A 149 2.25 -14.22 8.07
CA CYS A 149 1.54 -14.62 6.86
C CYS A 149 1.58 -13.49 5.81
N ALA A 150 1.13 -13.79 4.58
CA ALA A 150 0.87 -12.75 3.60
C ALA A 150 -0.33 -11.90 4.01
N PHE A 151 -0.32 -10.62 3.65
CA PHE A 151 -1.45 -9.71 3.85
C PHE A 151 -1.41 -8.55 2.85
N ILE A 152 -2.51 -7.82 2.74
CA ILE A 152 -2.63 -6.64 1.88
C ILE A 152 -2.86 -5.40 2.74
N LEU A 153 -2.16 -4.33 2.38
CA LEU A 153 -2.34 -2.98 2.90
C LEU A 153 -3.13 -2.16 1.86
N LEU A 154 -4.16 -1.43 2.29
CA LEU A 154 -4.89 -0.56 1.36
C LEU A 154 -5.38 0.74 1.99
N ASN A 155 -5.41 1.76 1.14
CA ASN A 155 -6.21 2.95 1.45
C ASN A 155 -7.68 2.59 1.39
N ASP A 156 -8.44 3.12 2.33
CA ASP A 156 -9.80 2.69 2.56
C ASP A 156 -10.82 3.30 1.56
N THR A 157 -10.67 2.94 0.28
CA THR A 157 -11.58 3.25 -0.84
C THR A 157 -12.40 2.02 -1.22
N LEU A 158 -13.61 2.21 -1.78
CA LEU A 158 -14.44 1.08 -2.22
C LEU A 158 -13.76 0.29 -3.36
N ALA A 159 -13.07 0.99 -4.26
CA ALA A 159 -12.38 0.39 -5.40
C ALA A 159 -11.25 -0.54 -4.94
N ASN A 160 -10.46 -0.13 -3.94
CA ASN A 160 -9.41 -0.97 -3.36
C ASN A 160 -10.00 -2.17 -2.62
N ARG A 161 -11.05 -1.97 -1.81
CA ARG A 161 -11.73 -3.07 -1.11
C ARG A 161 -12.23 -4.14 -2.09
N ASP A 162 -12.81 -3.73 -3.21
CA ASP A 162 -13.36 -4.63 -4.22
C ASP A 162 -12.30 -5.49 -4.95
N LEU A 163 -11.08 -4.96 -5.08
CA LEU A 163 -9.92 -5.68 -5.61
C LEU A 163 -9.32 -6.60 -4.52
N ALA A 164 -9.05 -6.04 -3.35
CA ALA A 164 -8.44 -6.69 -2.20
C ALA A 164 -9.17 -7.97 -1.74
N ARG A 165 -10.51 -7.94 -1.67
CA ARG A 165 -11.34 -9.09 -1.24
C ARG A 165 -11.21 -10.35 -2.11
N ARG A 166 -10.59 -10.23 -3.30
CA ARG A 166 -10.39 -11.37 -4.20
C ARG A 166 -9.22 -12.24 -3.77
N PHE A 167 -8.34 -11.73 -2.91
CA PHE A 167 -7.17 -12.44 -2.42
C PHE A 167 -7.48 -13.12 -1.07
N PRO A 168 -7.06 -14.38 -0.87
CA PRO A 168 -7.31 -15.13 0.37
C PRO A 168 -6.27 -14.79 1.45
N VAL A 169 -6.20 -13.50 1.81
CA VAL A 169 -5.27 -12.98 2.82
C VAL A 169 -5.94 -11.90 3.68
N PRO A 170 -5.46 -11.68 4.91
CA PRO A 170 -5.86 -10.55 5.75
C PRO A 170 -5.66 -9.20 5.06
N GLN A 171 -6.55 -8.26 5.35
CA GLN A 171 -6.62 -6.95 4.70
C GLN A 171 -6.54 -5.83 5.75
N ILE A 172 -5.53 -4.97 5.70
CA ILE A 172 -5.38 -3.85 6.64
C ILE A 172 -5.93 -2.56 6.01
N LEU A 173 -6.97 -2.01 6.62
CA LEU A 173 -7.63 -0.78 6.19
C LEU A 173 -7.00 0.46 6.83
N GLY A 174 -6.93 1.54 6.05
CA GLY A 174 -6.64 2.87 6.60
C GLY A 174 -5.15 3.06 6.92
N ILE A 175 -4.26 2.35 6.21
CA ILE A 175 -2.81 2.45 6.44
C ILE A 175 -2.31 3.89 6.26
N GLU A 176 -2.94 4.66 5.36
CA GLU A 176 -2.58 6.05 5.04
C GLU A 176 -2.79 7.03 6.21
N GLU A 177 -3.63 6.69 7.20
CA GLU A 177 -3.81 7.53 8.40
C GLU A 177 -2.62 7.40 9.36
N ASN A 178 -1.93 6.26 9.33
CA ASN A 178 -0.89 5.89 10.28
C ASN A 178 0.51 6.02 9.69
N ILE A 179 0.62 5.79 8.37
CA ILE A 179 1.87 5.67 7.63
C ILE A 179 1.84 6.71 6.50
N ARG A 180 2.55 7.82 6.70
CA ARG A 180 2.57 8.98 5.80
C ARG A 180 3.67 8.88 4.74
N GLY A 181 3.51 9.66 3.66
CA GLY A 181 4.56 9.79 2.64
C GLY A 181 4.75 8.58 1.72
N THR A 182 3.82 7.61 1.70
CA THR A 182 3.99 6.37 0.93
C THR A 182 3.65 6.53 -0.55
N LEU A 183 4.32 5.73 -1.38
CA LEU A 183 4.01 5.58 -2.81
C LEU A 183 2.55 5.17 -3.00
N LEU A 184 2.09 4.21 -2.20
CA LEU A 184 0.71 3.75 -2.20
C LEU A 184 -0.29 4.90 -1.98
N SER A 185 -0.01 5.79 -1.02
CA SER A 185 -0.86 6.96 -0.75
C SER A 185 -0.85 7.95 -1.90
N TYR A 186 0.33 8.19 -2.49
CA TYR A 186 0.46 9.07 -3.66
C TYR A 186 -0.39 8.57 -4.84
N ILE A 187 -0.30 7.30 -5.20
CA ILE A 187 -1.10 6.72 -6.30
C ILE A 187 -2.60 6.81 -6.02
N ASN A 188 -3.03 6.49 -4.79
CA ASN A 188 -4.44 6.63 -4.41
C ASN A 188 -4.92 8.09 -4.50
N ASN A 189 -4.08 9.06 -4.14
CA ASN A 189 -4.42 10.48 -4.26
C ASN A 189 -4.55 10.94 -5.73
N LEU A 190 -3.90 10.26 -6.67
CA LEU A 190 -4.12 10.45 -8.11
C LEU A 190 -5.46 9.86 -8.59
N GLY A 191 -6.15 9.08 -7.75
CA GLY A 191 -7.45 8.47 -8.05
C GLY A 191 -7.38 7.06 -8.62
N TYR A 192 -6.21 6.43 -8.63
CA TYR A 192 -6.04 5.06 -9.13
C TYR A 192 -6.20 4.01 -8.03
N LYS A 193 -6.60 2.80 -8.42
CA LYS A 193 -6.58 1.63 -7.52
C LYS A 193 -5.14 1.31 -7.16
N ALA A 194 -4.86 1.19 -5.86
CA ALA A 194 -3.55 0.78 -5.41
C ALA A 194 -3.61 -0.06 -4.14
N ILE A 195 -2.89 -1.18 -4.14
CA ILE A 195 -2.76 -2.10 -3.00
C ILE A 195 -1.28 -2.36 -2.69
N GLY A 196 -0.92 -2.40 -1.41
CA GLY A 196 0.36 -2.91 -0.95
C GLY A 196 0.21 -4.40 -0.64
N PHE A 197 1.15 -5.23 -1.08
CA PHE A 197 1.18 -6.65 -0.76
C PHE A 197 2.44 -6.98 0.03
N GLU A 198 2.25 -7.58 1.20
CA GLU A 198 3.31 -7.99 2.10
C GLU A 198 3.38 -9.52 2.09
N ALA A 199 4.47 -10.07 1.54
CA ALA A 199 4.56 -11.50 1.24
C ALA A 199 4.94 -12.39 2.45
N GLY A 200 5.19 -11.78 3.61
CA GLY A 200 5.75 -12.43 4.80
C GLY A 200 7.15 -11.92 5.12
N ALA A 201 7.92 -12.70 5.90
CA ALA A 201 9.23 -12.28 6.39
C ALA A 201 10.29 -12.16 5.28
N HIS A 202 11.21 -11.20 5.41
CA HIS A 202 12.26 -10.89 4.41
C HIS A 202 13.09 -12.10 3.95
N GLN A 203 13.42 -13.02 4.87
CA GLN A 203 14.37 -14.12 4.62
C GLN A 203 13.69 -15.44 4.24
N GLN A 204 12.36 -15.47 4.15
CA GLN A 204 11.66 -16.70 3.82
C GLN A 204 11.63 -16.91 2.31
N SER A 205 12.07 -18.09 1.87
CA SER A 205 11.93 -18.51 0.47
C SER A 205 10.47 -18.45 0.01
N LEU A 206 9.55 -18.75 0.93
CA LEU A 206 8.10 -18.70 0.72
C LEU A 206 7.60 -17.30 0.33
N SER A 207 8.29 -16.23 0.74
CA SER A 207 7.95 -14.86 0.34
C SER A 207 8.08 -14.67 -1.18
N VAL A 208 9.06 -15.33 -1.82
CA VAL A 208 9.20 -15.28 -3.29
C VAL A 208 8.03 -16.00 -3.97
N ASP A 209 7.66 -17.17 -3.45
CA ASP A 209 6.59 -17.99 -4.02
C ASP A 209 5.23 -17.29 -3.85
N ARG A 210 4.96 -16.71 -2.68
CA ARG A 210 3.79 -15.86 -2.41
C ARG A 210 3.75 -14.61 -3.28
N SER A 211 4.85 -13.89 -3.43
CA SER A 211 4.91 -12.74 -4.34
C SER A 211 4.60 -13.15 -5.79
N ALA A 212 5.10 -14.29 -6.25
CA ALA A 212 4.82 -14.77 -7.60
C ALA A 212 3.34 -15.17 -7.77
N ALA A 213 2.77 -15.85 -6.77
CA ALA A 213 1.36 -16.17 -6.73
C ALA A 213 0.47 -14.93 -6.74
N PHE A 214 0.81 -13.92 -5.93
CA PHE A 214 0.13 -12.64 -5.92
C PHE A 214 0.16 -11.95 -7.29
N ILE A 215 1.32 -11.89 -7.96
CA ILE A 215 1.41 -11.27 -9.30
C ILE A 215 0.48 -11.98 -10.28
N TRP A 216 0.52 -13.31 -10.35
CA TRP A 216 -0.34 -14.08 -11.25
C TRP A 216 -1.83 -13.85 -10.97
N LEU A 217 -2.23 -13.89 -9.70
CA LEU A 217 -3.59 -13.64 -9.27
C LEU A 217 -4.03 -12.20 -9.56
N LEU A 218 -3.16 -11.22 -9.34
CA LEU A 218 -3.43 -9.82 -9.66
C LEU A 218 -3.66 -9.63 -11.16
N LEU A 219 -2.80 -10.20 -12.01
CA LEU A 219 -2.97 -10.16 -13.47
C LEU A 219 -4.26 -10.84 -13.93
N HIS A 220 -4.68 -11.91 -13.26
CA HIS A 220 -5.95 -12.56 -13.55
C HIS A 220 -7.15 -11.72 -13.10
N TYR A 221 -7.15 -11.26 -11.84
CA TYR A 221 -8.27 -10.51 -11.27
C TYR A 221 -8.42 -9.12 -11.90
N SER A 222 -7.35 -8.53 -12.43
CA SER A 222 -7.42 -7.31 -13.22
C SER A 222 -7.93 -7.53 -14.64
N GLY A 223 -7.93 -8.77 -15.14
CA GLY A 223 -8.31 -9.10 -16.51
C GLY A 223 -7.17 -9.00 -17.53
N VAL A 224 -5.91 -8.80 -17.09
CA VAL A 224 -4.75 -8.79 -18.00
C VAL A 224 -4.52 -10.17 -18.60
N ILE A 225 -4.75 -11.25 -17.85
CA ILE A 225 -4.68 -12.63 -18.32
C ILE A 225 -5.89 -13.42 -17.84
N THR A 226 -6.08 -14.61 -18.39
CA THR A 226 -7.00 -15.62 -17.85
C THR A 226 -6.19 -16.82 -17.40
N LEU A 227 -6.41 -17.25 -16.15
CA LEU A 227 -5.85 -18.47 -15.60
C LEU A 227 -6.95 -19.53 -15.56
N GLU A 228 -6.57 -20.79 -15.74
CA GLU A 228 -7.47 -21.92 -15.57
C GLU A 228 -7.81 -22.14 -14.09
N TYR A 229 -8.93 -22.81 -13.82
CA TYR A 229 -9.44 -23.00 -12.46
C TYR A 229 -8.42 -23.67 -11.52
N GLU A 230 -7.70 -24.68 -12.00
CA GLU A 230 -6.69 -25.40 -11.22
C GLU A 230 -5.50 -24.50 -10.87
N GLN A 231 -5.09 -23.62 -11.78
CA GLN A 231 -4.02 -22.64 -11.54
C GLN A 231 -4.46 -21.63 -10.48
N LEU A 232 -5.69 -21.11 -10.59
CA LEU A 232 -6.25 -20.18 -9.62
C LEU A 232 -6.31 -20.77 -8.22
N LEU A 233 -6.77 -22.03 -8.11
CA LEU A 233 -6.83 -22.72 -6.83
C LEU A 233 -5.43 -22.90 -6.24
N SER A 234 -4.48 -23.39 -7.03
CA SER A 234 -3.10 -23.61 -6.58
C SER A 234 -2.43 -22.33 -6.10
N LEU A 235 -2.55 -21.24 -6.86
CA LEU A 235 -1.94 -19.95 -6.49
C LEU A 235 -2.63 -19.34 -5.26
N SER A 236 -3.94 -19.55 -5.13
CA SER A 236 -4.71 -19.10 -3.97
C SER A 236 -4.30 -19.85 -2.69
N GLU A 237 -4.05 -21.17 -2.78
CA GLU A 237 -3.51 -21.93 -1.64
C GLU A 237 -2.11 -21.45 -1.23
N GLU A 238 -1.26 -21.06 -2.18
CA GLU A 238 0.08 -20.51 -1.90
C GLU A 238 0.02 -19.22 -1.06
N LEU A 239 -1.02 -18.41 -1.28
CA LEU A 239 -1.23 -17.15 -0.55
C LEU A 239 -1.89 -17.33 0.81
N LYS A 240 -2.65 -18.42 1.03
CA LYS A 240 -3.49 -18.57 2.22
C LYS A 240 -2.71 -18.31 3.50
N ALA A 241 -3.31 -17.49 4.35
CA ALA A 241 -2.75 -17.17 5.64
C ALA A 241 -2.74 -18.39 6.59
N ASN A 242 -2.01 -18.23 7.69
CA ASN A 242 -2.07 -19.16 8.81
C ASN A 242 -3.55 -19.30 9.25
N PRO A 243 -4.09 -20.52 9.45
CA PRO A 243 -5.47 -20.74 9.89
C PRO A 243 -5.91 -19.97 11.15
N GLN A 244 -4.96 -19.49 11.95
CA GLN A 244 -5.21 -18.67 13.14
C GLN A 244 -5.46 -17.18 12.86
N VAL A 245 -5.20 -16.73 11.62
CA VAL A 245 -5.40 -15.36 11.16
C VAL A 245 -6.56 -15.36 10.17
N PRO A 246 -7.71 -14.75 10.52
CA PRO A 246 -8.84 -14.67 9.61
C PRO A 246 -8.52 -13.85 8.35
N ASP A 247 -8.95 -14.35 7.19
CA ASP A 247 -8.91 -13.64 5.90
C ASP A 247 -10.03 -12.58 5.85
N THR A 248 -9.91 -11.56 6.70
CA THR A 248 -10.90 -10.50 6.92
C THR A 248 -10.23 -9.12 6.88
N TYR A 249 -11.02 -8.09 7.11
CA TYR A 249 -10.52 -6.73 7.26
C TYR A 249 -10.11 -6.44 8.71
N PHE A 250 -8.99 -5.75 8.87
CA PHE A 250 -8.52 -5.22 10.13
C PHE A 250 -8.38 -3.70 10.03
N GLU A 251 -8.66 -3.02 11.14
CA GLU A 251 -8.40 -1.59 11.31
C GLU A 251 -7.29 -1.38 12.35
N ILE A 252 -6.56 -0.28 12.22
CA ILE A 252 -5.51 0.12 13.15
C ILE A 252 -6.14 0.90 14.31
N LEU A 253 -5.93 0.43 15.54
CA LEU A 253 -6.41 1.05 16.77
C LEU A 253 -5.32 1.87 17.48
N HIS A 254 -4.05 1.49 17.30
CA HIS A 254 -2.93 2.16 17.93
C HIS A 254 -1.70 2.08 17.05
N HIS A 255 -0.92 3.16 17.03
CA HIS A 255 0.38 3.25 16.40
C HIS A 255 1.40 3.79 17.39
N LYS A 256 2.39 2.96 17.75
CA LYS A 256 3.56 3.36 18.54
C LYS A 256 4.67 3.79 17.59
N LEU A 257 4.85 5.11 17.47
CA LEU A 257 6.01 5.71 16.80
C LEU A 257 7.26 5.62 17.66
N VAL A 258 8.41 5.57 16.99
CA VAL A 258 9.75 5.47 17.54
C VAL A 258 10.56 6.64 17.04
N ASP A 259 11.03 7.49 17.97
CA ASP A 259 11.89 8.63 17.63
C ASP A 259 13.30 8.19 17.22
N ASP A 260 13.79 7.12 17.85
CA ASP A 260 15.14 6.57 17.64
C ASP A 260 15.11 5.06 17.79
N ALA A 261 15.23 4.36 16.66
CA ALA A 261 15.23 2.91 16.56
C ALA A 261 16.37 2.25 17.35
N GLU A 262 17.48 2.95 17.65
CA GLU A 262 18.56 2.39 18.46
C GLU A 262 18.18 2.30 19.95
N THR A 263 17.21 3.10 20.39
CA THR A 263 16.76 3.12 21.78
C THR A 263 15.50 2.29 22.03
N PHE A 264 14.89 1.78 20.96
CA PHE A 264 13.68 0.98 20.97
C PHE A 264 13.98 -0.48 20.69
N HIS A 265 13.49 -1.37 21.54
CA HIS A 265 13.73 -2.80 21.44
C HIS A 265 12.42 -3.54 21.65
N MET A 266 11.89 -4.16 20.58
CA MET A 266 10.79 -5.12 20.71
C MET A 266 11.21 -6.31 21.57
N ILE A 267 10.31 -6.76 22.43
CA ILE A 267 10.48 -8.06 23.08
C ILE A 267 10.40 -9.14 21.97
N PRO A 268 11.38 -10.05 21.88
CA PRO A 268 11.40 -11.08 20.84
C PRO A 268 10.20 -12.04 20.93
N GLY A 269 9.72 -12.50 19.78
CA GLY A 269 8.75 -13.60 19.70
C GLY A 269 7.31 -13.18 19.38
N PHE A 270 7.06 -11.91 19.05
CA PHE A 270 5.77 -11.49 18.49
C PHE A 270 5.79 -11.64 16.97
N GLU A 271 4.80 -12.36 16.45
CA GLU A 271 4.52 -12.45 15.02
C GLU A 271 3.41 -11.46 14.64
N ASN A 272 3.32 -11.13 13.35
CA ASN A 272 2.18 -10.37 12.87
C ASN A 272 0.88 -11.12 13.18
N PHE A 273 -0.13 -10.36 13.61
CA PHE A 273 -1.46 -10.84 13.99
C PHE A 273 -1.51 -11.61 15.31
N ASP A 274 -0.43 -11.68 16.10
CA ASP A 274 -0.50 -12.31 17.42
C ASP A 274 -1.46 -11.57 18.35
N PRO A 275 -2.34 -12.28 19.07
CA PRO A 275 -3.25 -11.64 20.01
C PRO A 275 -2.47 -11.04 21.19
N VAL A 276 -2.83 -9.81 21.55
CA VAL A 276 -2.29 -9.11 22.72
C VAL A 276 -3.43 -8.59 23.57
N VAL A 277 -3.28 -8.73 24.89
CA VAL A 277 -4.21 -8.18 25.88
C VAL A 277 -3.59 -6.91 26.45
N LYS A 278 -4.42 -5.95 26.86
CA LYS A 278 -3.98 -4.75 27.56
C LYS A 278 -3.02 -5.11 28.70
N GLU A 279 -2.00 -4.28 28.88
CA GLU A 279 -0.86 -4.47 29.81
C GLU A 279 0.17 -5.54 29.41
N THR A 280 -0.01 -6.26 28.29
CA THR A 280 1.02 -7.20 27.78
C THR A 280 2.34 -6.44 27.56
N PRO A 281 3.48 -6.87 28.13
CA PRO A 281 4.79 -6.32 27.83
C PRO A 281 5.12 -6.48 26.33
N LEU A 282 5.39 -5.38 25.62
CA LEU A 282 5.66 -5.42 24.18
C LEU A 282 7.09 -5.03 23.82
N ALA A 283 7.63 -3.98 24.45
CA ALA A 283 8.92 -3.42 24.06
C ALA A 283 9.59 -2.69 25.23
N TYR A 284 10.85 -2.31 25.03
CA TYR A 284 11.57 -1.35 25.87
C TYR A 284 12.00 -0.15 25.04
N GLU A 285 11.77 1.06 25.55
CA GLU A 285 12.24 2.31 24.94
C GLU A 285 13.02 3.10 25.97
N ARG A 286 14.31 3.36 25.73
CA ARG A 286 15.22 4.03 26.67
C ARG A 286 15.18 3.40 28.08
N GLY A 287 15.09 2.06 28.13
CA GLY A 287 15.02 1.27 29.36
C GLY A 287 13.66 1.24 30.05
N LYS A 288 12.63 1.92 29.52
CA LYS A 288 11.26 1.89 30.07
C LYS A 288 10.43 0.83 29.35
N LEU A 289 9.69 0.04 30.13
CA LEU A 289 8.79 -0.98 29.58
C LEU A 289 7.58 -0.31 28.92
N ILE A 290 7.33 -0.67 27.67
CA ILE A 290 6.14 -0.34 26.90
C ILE A 290 5.22 -1.55 26.90
N LYS A 291 3.95 -1.31 27.23
CA LYS A 291 2.90 -2.33 27.28
C LYS A 291 1.81 -2.04 26.28
N ALA A 292 1.04 -3.07 25.92
CA ALA A 292 -0.15 -2.92 25.09
C ALA A 292 -1.16 -1.97 25.76
N PRO A 293 -1.55 -0.84 25.15
CA PRO A 293 -2.54 0.08 25.73
C PRO A 293 -3.97 -0.47 25.70
N LEU A 294 -4.23 -1.47 24.84
CA LEU A 294 -5.55 -2.04 24.57
C LEU A 294 -5.44 -3.48 24.05
N ASP A 295 -6.56 -4.19 24.07
CA ASP A 295 -6.69 -5.54 23.51
C ASP A 295 -6.75 -5.49 21.98
N GLY A 296 -6.08 -6.43 21.31
CA GLY A 296 -6.11 -6.53 19.86
C GLY A 296 -5.13 -7.57 19.35
N ARG A 297 -4.57 -7.32 18.18
CA ARG A 297 -3.47 -8.10 17.64
C ARG A 297 -2.29 -7.18 17.36
N ILE A 298 -1.08 -7.61 17.75
CA ILE A 298 0.13 -6.87 17.41
C ILE A 298 0.41 -6.98 15.91
N PHE A 299 0.94 -5.91 15.33
CA PHE A 299 1.16 -5.82 13.91
C PHE A 299 2.38 -4.95 13.60
N MET A 300 3.12 -5.32 12.56
CA MET A 300 4.42 -4.78 12.14
C MET A 300 5.36 -4.43 13.30
N PRO A 301 5.71 -5.39 14.19
CA PRO A 301 6.68 -5.15 15.25
C PRO A 301 8.08 -4.86 14.67
N LEU A 302 8.71 -3.80 15.14
CA LEU A 302 10.02 -3.34 14.68
C LEU A 302 11.16 -4.18 15.27
N TYR A 303 11.65 -5.14 14.48
CA TYR A 303 12.81 -5.96 14.86
C TYR A 303 14.13 -5.54 14.22
N GLN A 304 14.08 -4.68 13.21
CA GLN A 304 15.26 -4.12 12.54
C GLN A 304 15.75 -2.84 13.22
N LYS A 305 17.00 -2.45 12.96
CA LYS A 305 17.65 -1.27 13.56
C LYS A 305 17.35 0.07 12.86
N LYS A 306 16.41 0.08 11.89
CA LYS A 306 16.03 1.28 11.12
C LYS A 306 14.51 1.32 10.99
N GLY A 307 13.91 2.50 11.11
CA GLY A 307 12.47 2.72 10.96
C GLY A 307 11.89 3.58 12.06
N GLU A 308 10.69 4.11 11.81
CA GLU A 308 9.98 5.03 12.72
C GLU A 308 8.72 4.39 13.31
N ASP A 309 8.26 3.27 12.73
CA ASP A 309 7.07 2.55 13.14
C ASP A 309 7.47 1.41 14.10
N GLY A 310 7.20 1.56 15.41
CA GLY A 310 7.61 0.59 16.43
C GLY A 310 6.73 -0.65 16.49
N PHE A 311 5.42 -0.44 16.63
CA PHE A 311 4.40 -1.48 16.43
C PHE A 311 3.02 -0.84 16.27
N LEU A 312 2.10 -1.62 15.71
CA LEU A 312 0.69 -1.31 15.58
C LEU A 312 -0.13 -2.29 16.42
N ILE A 313 -1.33 -1.87 16.84
CA ILE A 313 -2.35 -2.79 17.35
C ILE A 313 -3.57 -2.69 16.44
N ILE A 314 -3.99 -3.84 15.92
CA ILE A 314 -5.11 -3.96 14.98
C ILE A 314 -6.25 -4.78 15.56
N ARG A 315 -7.44 -4.60 14.99
CA ARG A 315 -8.64 -5.39 15.32
C ARG A 315 -9.42 -5.73 14.06
N GLU A 316 -10.02 -6.91 14.05
CA GLU A 316 -10.97 -7.31 13.01
C GLU A 316 -12.17 -6.35 12.94
N VAL A 317 -12.52 -5.97 11.71
CA VAL A 317 -13.68 -5.14 11.40
C VAL A 317 -14.84 -6.05 11.07
N SER A 318 -15.97 -5.88 11.77
CA SER A 318 -17.15 -6.71 11.47
C SER A 318 -17.70 -6.42 10.07
N GLU A 319 -18.15 -7.46 9.38
CA GLU A 319 -18.79 -7.38 8.06
C GLU A 319 -19.98 -6.40 8.01
N PHE A 320 -20.76 -6.33 9.10
CA PHE A 320 -21.87 -5.37 9.23
C PHE A 320 -21.40 -3.91 9.05
N TRP A 321 -20.30 -3.52 9.69
CA TRP A 321 -19.76 -2.16 9.58
C TRP A 321 -19.19 -1.88 8.18
N LEU A 322 -18.63 -2.88 7.51
CA LEU A 322 -18.15 -2.75 6.13
C LEU A 322 -19.32 -2.49 5.16
N GLN A 323 -20.39 -3.26 5.29
CA GLN A 323 -21.61 -3.11 4.48
C GLN A 323 -22.31 -1.78 4.75
N LEU A 324 -22.43 -1.39 6.03
CA LEU A 324 -22.99 -0.09 6.41
C LEU A 324 -22.15 1.06 5.84
N SER A 325 -20.82 0.97 5.95
CA SER A 325 -19.92 1.97 5.36
C SER A 325 -20.09 2.05 3.84
N ALA A 326 -20.16 0.91 3.14
CA ALA A 326 -20.37 0.88 1.70
C ALA A 326 -21.70 1.53 1.29
N PHE A 327 -22.78 1.25 2.04
CA PHE A 327 -24.08 1.90 1.85
C PHE A 327 -24.01 3.41 2.08
N MET A 328 -23.41 3.83 3.20
CA MET A 328 -23.31 5.25 3.57
C MET A 328 -22.48 6.05 2.57
N ARG A 329 -21.37 5.50 2.05
CA ARG A 329 -20.51 6.15 1.05
C ARG A 329 -21.20 6.39 -0.29
N ARG A 330 -22.18 5.56 -0.64
CA ARG A 330 -23.00 5.70 -1.86
C ARG A 330 -24.23 6.60 -1.65
N SER A 331 -24.48 7.03 -0.42
CA SER A 331 -25.68 7.79 -0.05
C SER A 331 -25.43 9.31 -0.01
N PHE A 332 -26.52 10.08 0.09
CA PHE A 332 -26.47 11.53 0.29
C PHE A 332 -26.08 11.95 1.72
N LEU A 333 -25.77 11.02 2.63
CA LEU A 333 -25.48 11.32 4.04
C LEU A 333 -24.26 12.22 4.24
N HIS A 334 -23.35 12.29 3.27
CA HIS A 334 -22.23 13.24 3.27
C HIS A 334 -22.71 14.71 3.34
N ASN A 335 -23.90 15.01 2.82
CA ASN A 335 -24.47 16.36 2.86
C ASN A 335 -24.94 16.78 4.27
N LEU A 336 -25.07 15.83 5.20
CA LEU A 336 -25.47 16.09 6.59
C LEU A 336 -24.28 16.38 7.50
N LEU A 337 -23.04 16.13 7.05
CA LEU A 337 -21.81 16.36 7.82
C LEU A 337 -21.68 17.80 8.36
N PRO A 338 -21.95 18.88 7.59
CA PRO A 338 -21.86 20.25 8.10
C PRO A 338 -22.83 20.56 9.27
N TRP A 339 -23.84 19.71 9.48
CA TRP A 339 -24.86 19.92 10.51
C TRP A 339 -24.53 19.21 11.82
N LEU A 340 -23.45 18.42 11.85
CA LEU A 340 -23.00 17.76 13.07
C LEU A 340 -22.38 18.80 14.02
N PRO A 341 -22.64 18.70 15.34
CA PRO A 341 -22.04 19.59 16.33
C PRO A 341 -20.51 19.58 16.23
N GLY A 342 -19.90 20.76 16.22
CA GLY A 342 -18.44 20.90 16.14
C GLY A 342 -17.84 20.71 14.75
N VAL A 343 -18.65 20.49 13.70
CA VAL A 343 -18.16 20.31 12.32
C VAL A 343 -18.31 21.60 11.51
N SER A 344 -17.23 22.02 10.85
CA SER A 344 -17.22 23.15 9.91
C SER A 344 -16.54 22.76 8.60
N VAL A 345 -16.95 23.38 7.49
CA VAL A 345 -16.29 23.17 6.19
C VAL A 345 -14.95 23.90 6.19
N GLU A 346 -13.86 23.18 5.92
CA GLU A 346 -12.51 23.76 5.78
C GLU A 346 -12.19 24.01 4.30
N SER A 347 -12.60 23.10 3.40
CA SER A 347 -12.46 23.25 1.95
C SER A 347 -13.55 22.47 1.21
N LYS A 348 -13.55 22.53 -0.14
CA LYS A 348 -14.46 21.72 -0.98
C LYS A 348 -14.38 20.20 -0.69
N ARG A 349 -13.26 19.71 -0.16
CA ARG A 349 -13.02 18.28 0.11
C ARG A 349 -12.61 18.00 1.56
N SER A 350 -12.73 18.97 2.47
CA SER A 350 -12.35 18.74 3.87
C SER A 350 -13.26 19.44 4.87
N TYR A 351 -13.38 18.81 6.03
CA TYR A 351 -14.09 19.31 7.20
C TYR A 351 -13.11 19.47 8.35
N ARG A 352 -13.35 20.47 9.19
CA ARG A 352 -12.72 20.62 10.49
C ARG A 352 -13.69 20.19 11.57
N VAL A 353 -13.21 19.42 12.54
CA VAL A 353 -14.00 18.93 13.69
C VAL A 353 -13.35 19.41 14.97
N ASP A 354 -14.09 20.18 15.75
CA ASP A 354 -13.74 20.65 17.10
C ASP A 354 -14.19 19.60 18.12
N LEU A 355 -13.23 18.90 18.74
CA LEU A 355 -13.46 17.79 19.68
C LEU A 355 -14.10 18.23 20.99
N GLN A 356 -14.01 19.51 21.37
CA GLN A 356 -14.65 20.01 22.58
C GLN A 356 -16.18 20.12 22.40
N LYS A 357 -16.64 20.26 21.15
CA LYS A 357 -18.07 20.38 20.80
C LYS A 357 -18.61 19.12 20.13
N ALA A 358 -17.76 18.39 19.41
CA ALA A 358 -18.13 17.17 18.73
C ALA A 358 -18.46 16.07 19.73
N ARG A 359 -19.50 15.30 19.42
CA ARG A 359 -19.83 14.11 20.22
C ARG A 359 -18.79 13.02 19.98
N TYR A 360 -18.64 12.11 20.95
CA TYR A 360 -17.72 10.96 20.94
C TYR A 360 -17.73 10.11 19.64
N LEU A 361 -18.82 10.16 18.87
CA LEU A 361 -19.01 9.35 17.65
C LEU A 361 -18.65 10.06 16.34
N VAL A 362 -18.30 11.35 16.35
CA VAL A 362 -18.11 12.11 15.11
C VAL A 362 -16.97 11.52 14.27
N ARG A 363 -15.86 11.11 14.89
CA ARG A 363 -14.75 10.40 14.21
C ARG A 363 -15.24 9.15 13.47
N ASN A 364 -16.00 8.29 14.15
CA ASN A 364 -16.53 7.06 13.57
C ASN A 364 -17.49 7.33 12.40
N VAL A 365 -18.29 8.41 12.48
CA VAL A 365 -19.18 8.82 11.39
C VAL A 365 -18.38 9.22 10.14
N PHE A 366 -17.29 9.96 10.31
CA PHE A 366 -16.40 10.33 9.20
C PHE A 366 -15.75 9.09 8.56
N HIS A 367 -15.24 8.14 9.35
CA HIS A 367 -14.70 6.88 8.82
C HIS A 367 -15.75 6.07 8.05
N LEU A 368 -16.97 5.95 8.59
CA LEU A 368 -18.09 5.26 7.91
C LEU A 368 -18.40 5.88 6.55
N LEU A 369 -18.35 7.20 6.45
CA LEU A 369 -18.57 7.96 5.23
C LEU A 369 -17.35 8.01 4.29
N GLY A 370 -16.24 7.36 4.65
CA GLY A 370 -15.05 7.27 3.80
C GLY A 370 -14.16 8.50 3.82
N TYR A 371 -14.16 9.24 4.91
CA TYR A 371 -13.21 10.32 5.13
C TYR A 371 -11.97 9.80 5.84
N ARG A 372 -10.81 10.25 5.38
CA ARG A 372 -9.53 10.15 6.09
C ARG A 372 -9.52 11.15 7.23
N VAL A 373 -9.22 10.73 8.45
CA VAL A 373 -9.18 11.62 9.62
C VAL A 373 -7.74 11.85 10.07
N THR A 374 -7.38 13.12 10.20
CA THR A 374 -6.05 13.55 10.65
C THR A 374 -6.17 14.41 11.89
N GLU A 375 -5.39 14.13 12.91
CA GLU A 375 -5.26 14.98 14.10
C GLU A 375 -4.37 16.20 13.77
N LYS A 376 -4.88 17.41 14.04
CA LYS A 376 -4.15 18.66 13.86
C LYS A 376 -3.55 19.15 15.18
N ASP A 377 -4.31 19.04 16.25
CA ASP A 377 -3.95 19.36 17.63
C ASP A 377 -4.85 18.55 18.57
N GLU A 378 -4.64 18.65 19.89
CA GLU A 378 -5.38 17.87 20.91
C GLU A 378 -6.90 18.02 20.81
N ASP A 379 -7.39 19.14 20.27
CA ASP A 379 -8.81 19.48 20.21
C ASP A 379 -9.38 19.53 18.79
N THR A 380 -8.58 19.31 17.75
CA THR A 380 -9.00 19.50 16.36
C THR A 380 -8.64 18.32 15.46
N LEU A 381 -9.65 17.79 14.77
CA LEU A 381 -9.47 16.88 13.64
C LEU A 381 -9.72 17.61 12.31
N ILE A 382 -9.00 17.18 11.27
CA ILE A 382 -9.29 17.51 9.88
C ILE A 382 -9.67 16.22 9.15
N CYS A 383 -10.85 16.22 8.53
CA CYS A 383 -11.40 15.09 7.81
C CYS A 383 -11.40 15.36 6.31
N TYR A 384 -10.61 14.61 5.56
CA TYR A 384 -10.46 14.75 4.10
C TYR A 384 -11.28 13.67 3.39
N LYS A 385 -12.02 14.06 2.35
CA LYS A 385 -12.73 13.08 1.52
C LYS A 385 -11.71 12.26 0.72
N ARG A 386 -11.79 10.92 0.81
CA ARG A 386 -10.99 9.99 0.00
C ARG A 386 -11.42 9.99 -1.46
#